data_AF-A0A521Y598-F1
#
_entry.id   AF-A0A521Y598-F1
#
_cell.length_a   1.000
_cell.length_b   1.000
_cell.length_c   1.000
_cell.angle_alpha   90.00
_cell.angle_beta   90.00
_cell.angle_gamma   90.00
#
_symmetry.space_group_name_H-M   'P 1'
#
loop_
_entity.id
_entity.type
_entity.pdbx_description
1 polymer ?
#
loop_
_entity_poly.entity_id
_entity_poly.type
_entity_poly.pdbx_seq_one_letter_code
_entity_poly.pdbx_strand_id
1 'polypeptide(L)'
;MAAWLPDDSNEASGGERLDELAHDAISLAHQVLERFPEMKRKHMFIAGGAAVSSAVIIAAGVAVARRLRAGRSKEQAVNEVTEDELEGLRLVPRATKARFGRSRGERPTGSSS
;
A
#
# COMPACT_ATOMS: atom_id res chain seq x y z
N MET A 1 37.73 -15.98 36.62
CA MET A 1 36.35 -16.05 37.15
C MET A 1 35.83 -14.62 37.22
N ALA A 2 34.76 -14.18 36.56
CA ALA A 2 33.73 -14.84 35.76
C ALA A 2 33.33 -13.90 34.60
N ALA A 3 33.26 -14.45 33.38
CA ALA A 3 32.78 -13.76 32.18
C ALA A 3 31.30 -14.11 31.99
N TRP A 4 30.39 -13.33 32.57
CA TRP A 4 28.97 -13.67 32.69
C TRP A 4 28.05 -12.54 32.22
N LEU A 5 28.24 -12.08 30.98
CA LEU A 5 27.15 -11.48 30.21
C LEU A 5 27.30 -11.99 28.76
N PRO A 6 26.36 -12.81 28.25
CA PRO A 6 26.34 -13.14 26.84
C PRO A 6 26.10 -11.87 26.02
N ASP A 7 26.88 -11.71 24.94
CA ASP A 7 26.82 -10.62 23.95
C ASP A 7 25.55 -10.72 23.06
N ASP A 8 24.48 -11.36 23.54
CA ASP A 8 23.29 -11.70 22.75
C ASP A 8 22.25 -10.58 22.72
N SER A 9 22.62 -9.35 23.07
CA SER A 9 21.71 -8.20 23.09
C SER A 9 21.85 -7.26 21.88
N ASN A 10 22.56 -7.66 20.82
CA ASN A 10 22.73 -6.84 19.61
C ASN A 10 22.27 -7.51 18.31
N GLU A 11 21.38 -8.50 18.38
CA GLU A 11 20.53 -8.80 17.23
C GLU A 11 19.41 -7.76 17.18
N ALA A 12 19.72 -6.62 16.55
CA ALA A 12 18.69 -5.73 16.04
C ALA A 12 17.75 -6.60 15.19
N SER A 13 16.51 -6.80 15.67
CA SER A 13 15.44 -7.54 14.98
C SER A 13 15.56 -7.28 13.49
N GLY A 14 16.03 -8.30 12.75
CA GLY A 14 16.39 -8.21 11.35
C GLY A 14 15.14 -7.94 10.53
N GLY A 15 14.70 -6.68 10.55
CA GLY A 15 13.52 -6.22 9.84
C GLY A 15 13.65 -6.63 8.39
N GLU A 16 12.58 -7.22 7.86
CA GLU A 16 12.49 -7.63 6.47
C GLU A 16 13.00 -6.48 5.59
N ARG A 17 14.03 -6.74 4.78
CA ARG A 17 14.55 -5.74 3.84
C ARG A 17 13.37 -5.26 3.01
N LEU A 18 13.14 -3.95 2.99
CA LEU A 18 12.13 -3.34 2.14
C LEU A 18 12.31 -3.90 0.72
N ASP A 19 11.25 -4.50 0.19
CA ASP A 19 11.18 -4.89 -1.22
C ASP A 19 11.66 -3.70 -2.07
N GLU A 20 12.70 -3.91 -2.87
CA GLU A 20 13.31 -2.85 -3.69
C GLU A 20 12.26 -2.15 -4.55
N LEU A 21 11.25 -2.91 -4.98
CA LEU A 21 10.10 -2.40 -5.72
C LEU A 21 9.25 -1.44 -4.88
N ALA A 22 9.05 -1.73 -3.59
CA ALA A 22 8.31 -0.84 -2.69
C ALA A 22 9.10 0.45 -2.43
N HIS A 23 10.41 0.35 -2.26
CA HIS A 23 11.28 1.52 -2.10
C HIS A 23 11.25 2.41 -3.37
N ASP A 24 11.41 1.80 -4.54
CA ASP A 24 11.33 2.48 -5.83
C ASP A 24 9.95 3.12 -6.05
N ALA A 25 8.87 2.40 -5.75
CA ALA A 25 7.51 2.90 -5.92
C ALA A 25 7.23 4.13 -5.04
N ILE A 26 7.68 4.14 -3.79
CA ILE A 26 7.51 5.30 -2.89
C ILE A 26 8.35 6.48 -3.37
N SER A 27 9.60 6.23 -3.77
CA SER A 27 10.50 7.28 -4.24
C SER A 27 9.97 7.97 -5.51
N LEU A 28 9.47 7.17 -6.46
CA LEU A 28 8.87 7.65 -7.70
C LEU A 28 7.48 8.28 -7.47
N ALA A 29 6.72 7.85 -6.46
CA ALA A 29 5.44 8.47 -6.10
C ALA A 29 5.59 9.96 -5.79
N HIS A 30 6.66 10.35 -5.08
CA HIS A 30 6.94 11.78 -4.84
C HIS A 30 7.16 12.55 -6.14
N GLN A 31 7.90 11.97 -7.10
CA GLN A 31 8.12 12.57 -8.42
C GLN A 31 6.82 12.70 -9.23
N VAL A 32 5.93 11.72 -9.15
CA VAL A 32 4.60 11.79 -9.76
C VAL A 32 3.83 13.00 -9.21
N LEU A 33 3.86 13.22 -7.89
CA LEU A 33 3.10 14.33 -7.27
C LEU A 33 3.66 15.72 -7.57
N GLU A 34 4.94 15.82 -7.92
CA GLU A 34 5.52 17.08 -8.42
C GLU A 34 4.97 17.48 -9.79
N ARG A 35 4.52 16.51 -10.61
CA ARG A 35 3.87 16.77 -11.90
C ARG A 35 2.46 17.32 -11.76
N PHE A 36 1.81 17.12 -10.61
CA PHE A 36 0.43 17.53 -10.34
C PHE A 36 0.34 18.50 -9.16
N PRO A 37 0.84 19.75 -9.30
CA PRO A 37 0.92 20.70 -8.19
C PRO A 37 -0.46 21.11 -7.65
N GLU A 38 -1.48 21.17 -8.51
CA GLU A 38 -2.85 21.50 -8.08
C GLU A 38 -3.44 20.40 -7.20
N MET A 39 -3.25 19.13 -7.56
CA MET A 39 -3.59 17.97 -6.73
C MET A 39 -2.88 17.98 -5.39
N LYS A 40 -1.58 18.27 -5.38
CA LYS A 40 -0.78 18.38 -4.15
C LYS A 40 -1.36 19.45 -3.23
N ARG A 41 -1.75 20.61 -3.77
CA ARG A 41 -2.38 21.70 -3.00
C ARG A 41 -3.75 21.33 -2.46
N LYS A 42 -4.63 20.74 -3.28
CA LYS A 42 -5.96 20.26 -2.85
C LYS A 42 -5.87 19.28 -1.68
N HIS A 43 -4.82 18.47 -1.64
CA HIS A 43 -4.61 17.41 -0.66
C HIS A 43 -3.60 17.77 0.45
N MET A 44 -3.19 19.03 0.50
CA MET A 44 -2.35 19.55 1.57
C MET A 44 -3.26 19.98 2.72
N PHE A 45 -3.13 19.35 3.89
CA PHE A 45 -3.90 19.75 5.05
C PHE A 45 -3.23 20.97 5.71
N ILE A 46 -3.89 22.13 5.63
CA ILE A 46 -3.44 23.36 6.28
C ILE A 46 -4.01 23.37 7.71
N ALA A 47 -3.44 22.52 8.58
CA ALA A 47 -3.82 22.45 10.00
C ALA A 47 -2.58 22.31 10.89
N GLY A 48 -1.59 23.21 10.70
CA GLY A 48 -0.38 23.28 11.54
C GLY A 48 0.88 22.64 10.97
N GLY A 49 0.85 22.12 9.74
CA GLY A 49 2.04 21.66 9.01
C GLY A 49 1.66 21.30 7.57
N ALA A 50 2.38 21.85 6.59
CA ALA A 50 2.12 21.60 5.17
C ALA A 50 2.50 20.17 4.78
N ALA A 51 1.65 19.20 5.12
CA ALA A 51 1.82 17.79 4.81
C ALA A 51 0.85 17.36 3.70
N VAL A 52 1.39 16.67 2.69
CA VAL A 52 0.57 16.01 1.67
C VAL A 52 -0.14 14.82 2.32
N SER A 53 -1.44 14.69 2.08
CA SER A 53 -2.21 13.53 2.53
C SER A 53 -1.53 12.22 2.13
N SER A 54 -1.25 11.36 3.11
CA SER A 54 -0.63 10.04 2.90
C SER A 54 -1.41 9.18 1.90
N ALA A 55 -2.73 9.35 1.81
CA ALA A 55 -3.56 8.66 0.84
C ALA A 55 -3.21 9.00 -0.63
N VAL A 56 -2.79 10.25 -0.93
CA VAL A 56 -2.33 10.60 -2.29
C VAL A 56 -1.01 9.89 -2.61
N ILE A 57 -0.09 9.87 -1.64
CA ILE A 57 1.22 9.22 -1.81
C ILE A 57 1.04 7.72 -2.03
N ILE A 58 0.14 7.08 -1.28
CA ILE A 58 -0.19 5.66 -1.45
C ILE A 58 -0.80 5.40 -2.82
N ALA A 59 -1.76 6.23 -3.28
CA ALA A 59 -2.36 6.08 -4.60
C ALA A 59 -1.31 6.16 -5.72
N ALA A 60 -0.41 7.14 -5.66
CA ALA A 60 0.70 7.28 -6.60
C ALA A 60 1.66 6.09 -6.53
N GLY A 61 2.02 5.64 -5.32
CA GLY A 61 2.88 4.47 -5.13
C GLY A 61 2.28 3.19 -5.70
N VAL A 62 0.97 2.97 -5.54
CA VAL A 62 0.26 1.83 -6.14
C VAL A 62 0.26 1.92 -7.67
N ALA A 63 -0.02 3.10 -8.24
CA ALA A 63 -0.01 3.31 -9.69
C ALA A 63 1.37 3.03 -10.31
N VAL A 64 2.44 3.47 -9.64
CA VAL A 64 3.83 3.20 -10.04
C VAL A 64 4.17 1.72 -9.87
N ALA A 65 3.89 1.13 -8.71
CA ALA A 65 4.19 -0.28 -8.44
C ALA A 65 3.53 -1.21 -9.45
N ARG A 66 2.28 -0.93 -9.87
CA ARG A 66 1.60 -1.69 -10.93
C ARG A 66 2.35 -1.64 -12.26
N ARG A 67 2.94 -0.48 -12.61
CA ARG A 67 3.70 -0.30 -13.85
C ARG A 67 5.08 -0.96 -13.79
N LEU A 68 5.79 -0.82 -12.67
CA LEU A 68 7.07 -1.52 -12.45
C LEU A 68 6.88 -3.04 -12.53
N ARG A 69 5.80 -3.58 -11.92
CA ARG A 69 5.44 -5.00 -12.03
C ARG A 69 5.07 -5.43 -13.44
N ALA A 70 4.60 -4.51 -14.28
CA ALA A 70 4.32 -4.76 -15.69
C ALA A 70 5.56 -4.66 -16.59
N GLY A 71 6.76 -4.47 -16.02
CA GLY A 71 8.03 -4.37 -16.75
C GLY A 71 8.28 -3.00 -17.39
N ARG A 72 7.53 -1.96 -16.99
CA ARG A 72 7.79 -0.57 -17.43
C ARG A 72 9.05 -0.02 -16.78
N SER A 73 9.76 0.86 -17.50
CA SER A 73 10.89 1.61 -16.92
C SER A 73 10.40 2.57 -15.84
N LYS A 74 11.30 3.06 -14.99
CA LYS A 74 10.96 4.03 -13.93
C LYS A 74 10.39 5.32 -14.52
N GLU A 75 10.96 5.79 -15.63
CA GLU A 75 10.52 6.99 -16.33
C GLU A 75 9.12 6.81 -16.94
N GLN A 76 8.86 5.65 -17.57
CA GLN A 76 7.53 5.32 -18.09
C GLN A 76 6.52 5.22 -16.95
N ALA A 77 6.91 4.55 -15.86
CA ALA A 77 6.06 4.37 -14.69
C ALA A 77 5.63 5.70 -14.08
N VAL A 78 6.51 6.71 -14.04
CA VAL A 78 6.16 8.06 -13.59
C VAL A 78 5.31 8.79 -14.63
N ASN A 79 5.72 8.78 -15.90
CA ASN A 79 5.11 9.61 -16.95
C ASN A 79 3.69 9.19 -17.33
N GLU A 80 3.40 7.89 -17.28
CA GLU A 80 2.10 7.32 -17.65
C GLU A 80 1.04 7.45 -16.55
N VAL A 81 1.39 7.89 -15.34
CA VAL A 81 0.40 8.18 -14.29
C VAL A 81 -0.36 9.45 -14.65
N THR A 82 -1.69 9.38 -14.54
CA THR A 82 -2.62 10.48 -14.82
C THR A 82 -3.26 11.00 -13.55
N GLU A 83 -3.75 12.23 -13.59
CA GLU A 83 -4.47 12.86 -12.47
C GLU A 83 -5.74 12.07 -12.10
N ASP A 84 -6.54 11.69 -13.11
CA ASP A 84 -7.77 10.90 -12.92
C ASP A 84 -7.52 9.55 -12.24
N GLU A 85 -6.39 8.90 -12.52
CA GLU A 85 -6.03 7.64 -11.86
C GLU A 85 -5.77 7.84 -10.37
N LEU A 86 -5.10 8.94 -10.01
CA LEU A 86 -4.80 9.26 -8.61
C LEU A 86 -6.07 9.61 -7.81
N GLU A 87 -7.03 10.30 -8.43
CA GLU A 87 -8.34 10.57 -7.84
C GLU A 87 -9.19 9.28 -7.75
N GLY A 88 -9.21 8.47 -8.80
CA GLY A 88 -9.98 7.23 -8.87
C GLY A 88 -9.50 6.12 -7.92
N LEU A 89 -8.19 6.01 -7.67
CA LEU A 89 -7.64 5.05 -6.71
C LEU A 89 -8.05 5.32 -5.26
N ARG A 90 -8.49 6.53 -4.92
CA ARG A 90 -9.11 6.83 -3.62
C ARG A 90 -10.51 6.23 -3.47
N LEU A 91 -11.21 6.02 -4.59
CA LEU A 91 -12.60 5.60 -4.60
C LEU A 91 -12.79 4.09 -4.51
N VAL A 92 -11.72 3.27 -4.60
CA VAL A 92 -11.83 1.82 -4.48
C VAL A 92 -12.25 1.48 -3.04
N PRO A 93 -13.52 1.15 -2.79
CA PRO A 93 -13.95 0.79 -1.45
C PRO A 93 -13.28 -0.54 -1.16
N ARG A 94 -12.66 -0.66 0.01
CA ARG A 94 -12.18 -1.95 0.51
C ARG A 94 -13.34 -2.93 0.38
N ALA A 95 -13.22 -3.94 -0.48
CA ALA A 95 -14.25 -4.96 -0.62
C ALA A 95 -14.46 -5.56 0.78
N THR A 96 -15.58 -5.19 1.40
CA THR A 96 -15.99 -5.76 2.68
C THR A 96 -16.07 -7.25 2.42
N LYS A 97 -15.12 -7.98 3.02
CA LYS A 97 -15.02 -9.43 2.96
C LYS A 97 -16.38 -9.94 3.42
N ALA A 98 -17.23 -10.34 2.47
CA ALA A 98 -18.54 -10.89 2.77
C ALA A 98 -18.29 -12.03 3.74
N ARG A 99 -18.75 -11.87 4.99
CA ARG A 99 -18.71 -12.92 6.00
C ARG A 99 -19.51 -14.07 5.41
N PHE A 100 -18.80 -15.07 4.91
CA PHE A 100 -19.33 -16.31 4.39
C PHE A 100 -20.17 -16.92 5.52
N GLY A 101 -21.48 -16.75 5.42
CA GLY A 101 -22.44 -17.36 6.32
C GLY A 101 -22.30 -18.86 6.19
N ARG A 102 -21.93 -19.53 7.27
CA ARG A 102 -22.09 -20.98 7.38
C ARG A 102 -23.59 -21.28 7.40
N SER A 103 -24.18 -21.56 6.23
CA SER A 103 -25.43 -22.30 6.15
C SER A 103 -25.14 -23.72 6.60
N ARG A 104 -25.41 -23.95 7.89
CA ARG A 104 -25.34 -25.26 8.53
C ARG A 104 -26.38 -26.14 7.86
N GLY A 105 -25.91 -27.22 7.23
CA GLY A 105 -26.72 -28.10 6.40
C GLY A 105 -27.99 -28.59 7.09
N GLU A 106 -29.10 -28.42 6.39
CA GLU A 106 -30.31 -29.21 6.60
C GLU A 106 -29.95 -30.67 6.34
N ARG A 107 -30.10 -31.51 7.38
CA ARG A 107 -30.04 -32.97 7.23
C ARG A 107 -31.38 -33.43 6.66
N PRO A 108 -31.43 -34.20 5.57
CA PRO A 108 -32.63 -34.92 5.21
C PRO A 108 -32.77 -36.11 6.17
N THR A 109 -33.69 -36.03 7.13
CA THR A 109 -34.13 -37.21 7.88
C THR A 109 -35.12 -37.97 7.01
N GLY A 110 -34.59 -38.84 6.15
CA GLY A 110 -35.36 -39.85 5.46
C GLY A 110 -35.42 -41.15 6.27
N SER A 111 -36.67 -41.56 6.55
CA SER A 111 -37.19 -42.94 6.56
C SER A 111 -37.09 -43.86 7.79
N SER A 112 -38.11 -44.74 7.84
CA SER A 112 -38.45 -45.86 8.75
C SER A 112 -39.08 -45.45 10.09
N SER A 113 -40.29 -45.88 10.45
CA SER A 113 -41.10 -47.06 10.08
C SER A 113 -42.61 -46.75 10.13
#